data_AF-A0A7J5E3H6-F1
#
_entry.id   AF-A0A7J5E3H6-F1
#
_cell.length_a   1.000
_cell.length_b   1.000
_cell.length_c   1.000
_cell.angle_alpha   90.00
_cell.angle_beta   90.00
_cell.angle_gamma   90.00
#
_symmetry.space_group_name_H-M   'P 1'
#
loop_
_entity.id
_entity.type
_entity.pdbx_description
1 polymer ?
#
loop_
_entity_poly.entity_id
_entity_poly.type
_entity_poly.pdbx_seq_one_letter_code
_entity_poly.pdbx_strand_id
1 'polypeptide(L)'
;MSGRGRAWGWAAALRGGSTTPWQAWAEDGVGEPFAERLPGAQQLALLRRLNVHAAAAGRTVPAATAARILAAGVSGRGRSDLPIAGVDDERFGPRPVDPDTLSDDELLRVASALIADDVAATAGEPAPERSLIERARAVRRPWVRSFVIVGMQWRADAVRAELVAHGHRPGGRRPTAYLLADDLGTVLAQAWTARSFDQGGVTWRHFLRSFAGAGHLPPRADLARMARSAAHKYGAGNVRVVLDPALLADELGVRAIAGPPHLGAHAVDLVRRVGEPLGLLVANDARPGLLLDTLGVRLAGQGGPAPTVTPRWAGWLSSEAERTRHEIAAAGYPVLGDLDQLLPRPLGTDGVLPVDAEVLSLALGLLLTPVTAPVQEEG
;
A
#
# COMPACT_ATOMS: atom_id res chain seq x y z
N MET A 1 -17.35 11.02 -41.73
CA MET A 1 -18.10 10.92 -40.46
C MET A 1 -17.15 11.35 -39.35
N SER A 2 -17.59 12.17 -38.39
CA SER A 2 -16.68 12.71 -37.37
C SER A 2 -16.28 11.61 -36.39
N GLY A 3 -14.98 11.27 -36.31
CA GLY A 3 -14.45 10.28 -35.35
C GLY A 3 -14.83 10.61 -33.90
N ARG A 4 -15.03 11.90 -33.61
CA ARG A 4 -15.53 12.40 -32.32
C ARG A 4 -16.94 11.91 -31.98
N GLY A 5 -17.85 11.87 -32.94
CA GLY A 5 -19.21 11.36 -32.71
C GLY A 5 -19.22 9.86 -32.43
N ARG A 6 -18.38 9.07 -33.13
CA ARG A 6 -18.16 7.64 -32.84
C ARG A 6 -17.60 7.43 -31.43
N ALA A 7 -16.65 8.27 -31.01
CA ALA A 7 -16.07 8.19 -29.67
C ALA A 7 -17.10 8.51 -28.56
N TRP A 8 -17.98 9.50 -28.78
CA TRP A 8 -19.08 9.78 -27.85
C TRP A 8 -20.08 8.63 -27.78
N GLY A 9 -20.42 7.99 -28.90
CA GLY A 9 -21.25 6.79 -28.92
C GLY A 9 -20.63 5.64 -28.15
N TRP A 10 -19.33 5.40 -28.31
CA TRP A 10 -18.61 4.40 -27.54
C TRP A 10 -18.60 4.72 -26.04
N ALA A 11 -18.30 5.97 -25.66
CA ALA A 11 -18.31 6.40 -24.26
C ALA A 11 -19.69 6.23 -23.60
N ALA A 12 -20.77 6.54 -24.32
CA ALA A 12 -22.14 6.31 -23.85
C ALA A 12 -22.44 4.82 -23.68
N ALA A 13 -22.00 3.97 -24.61
CA ALA A 13 -22.16 2.52 -24.52
C ALA A 13 -21.36 1.92 -23.35
N LEU A 14 -20.13 2.38 -23.13
CA LEU A 14 -19.32 1.99 -21.96
C LEU A 14 -20.00 2.40 -20.65
N ARG A 15 -20.59 3.60 -20.59
CA ARG A 15 -21.41 4.04 -19.44
C ARG A 15 -22.61 3.11 -19.21
N GLY A 16 -23.17 2.55 -20.27
CA GLY A 16 -24.22 1.54 -20.24
C GLY A 16 -23.75 0.11 -19.95
N GLY A 17 -22.45 -0.11 -19.70
CA GLY A 17 -21.90 -1.43 -19.36
C GLY A 17 -21.29 -2.20 -20.53
N SER A 18 -21.12 -1.58 -21.70
CA SER A 18 -20.48 -2.23 -22.85
C SER A 18 -19.05 -2.69 -22.54
N THR A 19 -18.68 -3.85 -23.08
CA THR A 19 -17.32 -4.41 -23.01
C THR A 19 -16.63 -4.40 -24.39
N THR A 20 -17.26 -3.81 -25.40
CA THR A 20 -16.78 -3.79 -26.78
C THR A 20 -15.49 -2.97 -26.90
N PRO A 21 -14.40 -3.55 -27.44
CA PRO A 21 -13.16 -2.84 -27.79
C PRO A 21 -13.38 -1.65 -28.72
N TRP A 22 -12.50 -0.64 -28.69
CA TRP A 22 -12.61 0.55 -29.53
C TRP A 22 -12.57 0.18 -31.03
N GLN A 23 -11.64 -0.68 -31.43
CA GLN A 23 -11.50 -1.12 -32.83
C GLN A 23 -12.72 -1.88 -33.35
N ALA A 24 -13.45 -2.56 -32.45
CA ALA A 24 -14.65 -3.31 -32.78
C ALA A 24 -15.94 -2.47 -32.67
N TRP A 25 -15.85 -1.23 -32.18
CA TRP A 25 -17.01 -0.35 -32.07
C TRP A 25 -17.47 0.10 -33.46
N ALA A 26 -18.76 -0.02 -33.74
CA ALA A 26 -19.30 0.23 -35.06
C ALA A 26 -19.02 1.67 -35.54
N GLU A 27 -18.68 1.85 -36.82
CA GLU A 27 -18.35 3.18 -37.37
C GLU A 27 -19.58 4.10 -37.41
N ASP A 28 -20.77 3.53 -37.53
CA ASP A 28 -22.08 4.19 -37.47
C ASP A 28 -22.64 4.31 -36.04
N GLY A 29 -21.95 3.76 -35.04
CA GLY A 29 -22.26 3.87 -33.62
C GLY A 29 -21.95 5.27 -33.05
N VAL A 30 -22.52 6.31 -33.65
CA VAL A 30 -22.34 7.72 -33.29
C VAL A 30 -23.27 8.07 -32.11
N GLY A 31 -22.77 8.87 -31.17
CA GLY A 31 -23.56 9.37 -30.04
C GLY A 31 -23.37 10.87 -29.82
N GLU A 32 -24.30 11.44 -29.07
CA GLU A 32 -24.27 12.86 -28.68
C GLU A 32 -23.27 13.10 -27.53
N PRO A 33 -22.58 14.25 -27.53
CA PRO A 33 -21.76 14.68 -26.39
C PRO A 33 -22.58 14.80 -25.10
N PHE A 34 -22.06 14.24 -24.01
CA PHE A 34 -22.68 14.35 -22.67
C PHE A 34 -21.79 15.03 -21.62
N ALA A 35 -20.63 15.53 -22.02
CA ALA A 35 -19.74 16.36 -21.22
C ALA A 35 -19.02 17.38 -22.12
N GLU A 36 -18.41 18.40 -21.51
CA GLU A 36 -17.72 19.47 -22.23
C GLU A 36 -16.53 18.95 -23.05
N ARG A 37 -15.81 17.97 -22.52
CA ARG A 37 -14.65 17.33 -23.15
C ARG A 37 -14.85 15.83 -23.23
N LEU A 38 -14.40 15.25 -24.34
CA LEU A 38 -14.39 13.80 -24.51
C LEU A 38 -13.39 13.20 -23.50
N PRO A 39 -13.77 12.15 -22.75
CA PRO A 39 -12.85 11.45 -21.86
C PRO A 39 -11.66 10.88 -22.63
N GLY A 40 -10.48 10.87 -22.00
CA GLY A 40 -9.26 10.33 -22.58
C GLY A 40 -9.29 8.81 -22.77
N ALA A 41 -8.33 8.30 -23.52
CA ALA A 41 -8.16 6.87 -23.76
C ALA A 41 -8.00 6.08 -22.45
N GLN A 42 -7.35 6.64 -21.43
CA GLN A 42 -7.17 5.97 -20.14
C GLN A 42 -8.51 5.76 -19.40
N GLN A 43 -9.36 6.78 -19.34
CA GLN A 43 -10.66 6.72 -18.66
C GLN A 43 -11.58 5.70 -19.35
N LEU A 44 -11.63 5.72 -20.68
CA LEU A 44 -12.47 4.80 -21.46
C LEU A 44 -11.96 3.35 -21.36
N ALA A 45 -10.64 3.14 -21.45
CA ALA A 45 -10.06 1.81 -21.26
C ALA A 45 -10.28 1.27 -19.83
N LEU A 46 -10.13 2.12 -18.81
CA LEU A 46 -10.39 1.74 -17.41
C LEU A 46 -11.86 1.35 -17.22
N LEU A 47 -12.81 2.15 -17.71
CA LEU A 47 -14.23 1.84 -17.61
C LEU A 47 -14.58 0.54 -18.34
N ARG A 48 -14.02 0.32 -19.55
CA ARG A 48 -14.21 -0.94 -20.28
C ARG A 48 -13.70 -2.14 -19.49
N ARG A 49 -12.48 -2.07 -18.93
CA ARG A 49 -11.92 -3.16 -18.11
C ARG A 49 -12.72 -3.38 -16.84
N LEU A 50 -13.26 -2.32 -16.24
CA LEU A 50 -14.16 -2.43 -15.10
C LEU A 50 -15.48 -3.12 -15.48
N ASN A 51 -16.06 -2.82 -16.65
CA ASN A 51 -17.24 -3.51 -17.16
C ASN A 51 -16.97 -5.01 -17.38
N VAL A 52 -15.82 -5.36 -17.96
CA VAL A 52 -15.41 -6.77 -18.14
C VAL A 52 -15.26 -7.46 -16.79
N HIS A 53 -14.60 -6.81 -15.82
CA HIS A 53 -14.39 -7.33 -14.48
C HIS A 53 -15.73 -7.51 -13.73
N ALA A 54 -16.65 -6.55 -13.84
CA ALA A 54 -17.99 -6.63 -13.27
C ALA A 54 -18.81 -7.77 -13.88
N ALA A 55 -18.80 -7.87 -15.22
CA ALA A 55 -19.54 -8.90 -15.95
C ALA A 55 -19.05 -10.32 -15.59
N ALA A 56 -17.74 -10.51 -15.43
CA ALA A 56 -17.16 -11.78 -14.96
C ALA A 56 -17.64 -12.17 -13.55
N ALA A 57 -17.97 -11.17 -12.71
CA ALA A 57 -18.55 -11.36 -11.39
C ALA A 57 -20.10 -11.37 -11.38
N GLY A 58 -20.76 -11.36 -12.54
CA GLY A 58 -22.23 -11.30 -12.64
C GLY A 58 -22.82 -9.97 -12.16
N ARG A 59 -22.03 -8.89 -12.15
CA ARG A 59 -22.39 -7.56 -11.68
C ARG A 59 -22.36 -6.54 -12.83
N THR A 60 -22.97 -5.40 -12.59
CA THR A 60 -22.84 -4.19 -13.43
C THR A 60 -22.10 -3.09 -12.66
N VAL A 61 -21.45 -2.19 -13.40
CA VAL A 61 -20.81 -1.01 -12.82
C VAL A 61 -21.90 0.00 -12.44
N PRO A 62 -21.92 0.53 -11.20
CA PRO A 62 -22.86 1.58 -10.83
C PRO A 62 -22.68 2.83 -11.70
N ALA A 63 -23.79 3.47 -12.10
CA ALA A 63 -23.76 4.64 -12.99
C ALA A 63 -22.91 5.80 -12.42
N ALA A 64 -22.98 6.02 -11.10
CA ALA A 64 -22.16 7.02 -10.41
C ALA A 64 -20.66 6.72 -10.53
N THR A 65 -20.25 5.46 -10.39
CA THR A 65 -18.85 5.03 -10.57
C THR A 65 -18.40 5.24 -12.01
N ALA A 66 -19.23 4.88 -13.00
CA ALA A 66 -18.92 5.10 -14.41
C ALA A 66 -18.75 6.59 -14.72
N ALA A 67 -19.65 7.44 -14.24
CA ALA A 67 -19.56 8.89 -14.40
C ALA A 67 -18.27 9.47 -13.77
N ARG A 68 -17.93 9.03 -12.55
CA ARG A 68 -16.68 9.41 -11.86
C ARG A 68 -15.44 9.03 -12.66
N ILE A 69 -15.39 7.83 -13.24
CA ILE A 69 -14.25 7.40 -14.06
C ILE A 69 -14.11 8.26 -15.31
N LEU A 70 -15.22 8.53 -16.00
CA LEU A 70 -15.19 9.35 -17.23
C LEU A 70 -14.80 10.81 -16.97
N ALA A 71 -15.09 11.33 -15.77
CA ALA A 71 -14.71 12.68 -15.36
C ALA A 71 -13.31 12.76 -14.71
N ALA A 72 -12.67 11.61 -14.44
CA ALA A 72 -11.41 11.57 -13.70
C ALA A 72 -10.26 12.21 -14.49
N GLY A 73 -9.39 12.94 -13.78
CA GLY A 73 -8.10 13.36 -14.31
C GLY A 73 -7.04 12.26 -14.18
N VAL A 74 -5.93 12.41 -14.91
CA VAL A 74 -4.76 11.55 -14.79
C VAL A 74 -3.83 12.09 -13.69
N SER A 75 -3.42 11.23 -12.75
CA SER A 75 -2.45 11.61 -11.72
C SER A 75 -1.00 11.60 -12.24
N GLY A 76 -0.18 12.50 -11.69
CA GLY A 76 1.25 12.59 -11.97
C GLY A 76 1.66 13.89 -12.68
N ARG A 77 2.86 14.39 -12.35
CA ARG A 77 3.37 15.67 -12.87
C ARG A 77 3.49 15.64 -14.40
N GLY A 78 2.87 16.63 -15.06
CA GLY A 78 3.01 16.87 -16.51
C GLY A 78 2.30 15.82 -17.38
N ARG A 79 1.35 15.07 -16.82
CA ARG A 79 0.55 14.10 -17.57
C ARG A 79 -0.79 14.71 -17.96
N SER A 80 -1.27 14.32 -19.13
CA SER A 80 -2.57 14.70 -19.67
C SER A 80 -3.33 13.46 -20.12
N ASP A 81 -4.61 13.64 -20.38
CA ASP A 81 -5.43 12.65 -21.08
C ASP A 81 -4.78 12.31 -22.44
N LEU A 82 -4.78 11.03 -22.80
CA LEU A 82 -4.27 10.56 -24.08
C LEU A 82 -5.41 10.60 -25.11
N PRO A 83 -5.17 11.16 -26.31
CA PRO A 83 -6.14 11.15 -27.38
C PRO A 83 -6.36 9.74 -27.93
N ILE A 84 -7.53 9.52 -28.52
CA ILE A 84 -7.95 8.22 -29.05
C ILE A 84 -7.60 8.15 -30.54
N ALA A 85 -7.01 7.04 -30.98
CA ALA A 85 -6.69 6.82 -32.39
C ALA A 85 -7.94 6.90 -33.27
N GLY A 86 -7.87 7.73 -34.33
CA GLY A 86 -8.94 7.92 -35.31
C GLY A 86 -10.05 8.90 -34.89
N VAL A 87 -9.88 9.64 -33.80
CA VAL A 87 -10.85 10.65 -33.35
C VAL A 87 -10.52 12.05 -33.86
N ASP A 88 -9.35 12.57 -33.49
CA ASP A 88 -8.87 13.90 -33.87
C ASP A 88 -7.43 13.80 -34.40
N ASP A 89 -7.08 14.58 -35.43
CA ASP A 89 -5.71 14.71 -35.97
C ASP A 89 -4.97 15.86 -35.26
N GLU A 90 -4.45 15.60 -34.07
CA GLU A 90 -3.67 16.59 -33.33
C GLU A 90 -2.22 16.66 -33.82
N ARG A 91 -1.76 17.87 -34.21
CA ARG A 91 -0.35 18.11 -34.62
C ARG A 91 0.60 18.28 -33.43
N PHE A 92 0.07 18.58 -32.25
CA PHE A 92 0.83 18.86 -31.03
C PHE A 92 0.21 18.10 -29.86
N GLY A 93 1.04 17.55 -28.97
CA GLY A 93 0.58 16.75 -27.83
C GLY A 93 1.02 15.29 -27.93
N PRO A 94 0.58 14.44 -26.98
CA PRO A 94 0.83 13.00 -27.02
C PRO A 94 0.17 12.38 -28.26
N ARG A 95 0.80 11.32 -28.80
CA ARG A 95 0.25 10.62 -29.97
C ARG A 95 -1.08 9.95 -29.61
N PRO A 96 -2.09 9.97 -30.50
CA PRO A 96 -3.30 9.17 -30.32
C PRO A 96 -2.98 7.70 -30.16
N VAL A 97 -3.69 7.05 -29.23
CA VAL A 97 -3.49 5.64 -28.88
C VAL A 97 -4.78 4.85 -29.03
N ASP A 98 -4.63 3.54 -29.23
CA ASP A 98 -5.74 2.61 -29.07
C ASP A 98 -5.92 2.34 -27.56
N PRO A 99 -7.10 2.67 -26.98
CA PRO A 99 -7.38 2.43 -25.56
C PRO A 99 -7.13 0.99 -25.12
N ASP A 100 -7.33 0.00 -25.99
CA ASP A 100 -7.18 -1.42 -25.66
C ASP A 100 -5.71 -1.86 -25.57
N THR A 101 -4.78 -1.05 -26.10
CA THR A 101 -3.33 -1.31 -26.08
C THR A 101 -2.62 -0.66 -24.87
N LEU A 102 -3.35 0.12 -24.07
CA LEU A 102 -2.78 0.77 -22.89
C LEU A 102 -2.28 -0.26 -21.88
N SER A 103 -1.12 0.03 -21.29
CA SER A 103 -0.56 -0.80 -20.23
C SER A 103 -1.38 -0.69 -18.95
N ASP A 104 -1.30 -1.72 -18.11
CA ASP A 104 -1.94 -1.74 -16.79
C ASP A 104 -1.44 -0.59 -15.90
N ASP A 105 -0.15 -0.22 -16.02
CA ASP A 105 0.44 0.92 -15.30
C ASP A 105 -0.26 2.24 -15.62
N GLU A 106 -0.60 2.49 -16.90
CA GLU A 106 -1.29 3.73 -17.30
C GLU A 106 -2.71 3.78 -16.75
N LEU A 107 -3.43 2.65 -16.70
CA LEU A 107 -4.76 2.60 -16.10
C LEU A 107 -4.71 2.71 -14.58
N LEU A 108 -3.69 2.13 -13.95
CA LEU A 108 -3.45 2.24 -12.51
C LEU A 108 -3.25 3.69 -12.07
N ARG A 109 -2.77 4.60 -12.92
CA ARG A 109 -2.66 6.04 -12.58
C ARG A 109 -4.03 6.68 -12.34
N VAL A 110 -5.01 6.37 -13.19
CA VAL A 110 -6.38 6.87 -13.05
C VAL A 110 -7.07 6.18 -11.88
N ALA A 111 -6.96 4.84 -11.79
CA ALA A 111 -7.57 4.07 -10.71
C ALA A 111 -7.03 4.49 -9.32
N SER A 112 -5.72 4.70 -9.19
CA SER A 112 -5.12 5.09 -7.91
C SER A 112 -5.53 6.49 -7.46
N ALA A 113 -5.79 7.41 -8.41
CA ALA A 113 -6.31 8.74 -8.10
C ALA A 113 -7.74 8.65 -7.55
N LEU A 114 -8.61 7.90 -8.23
CA LEU A 114 -10.00 7.69 -7.79
C LEU A 114 -10.09 7.01 -6.42
N ILE A 115 -9.23 6.02 -6.17
CA ILE A 115 -9.16 5.34 -4.87
C ILE A 115 -8.60 6.30 -3.80
N ALA A 116 -7.65 7.18 -4.14
CA ALA A 116 -7.16 8.19 -3.21
C ALA A 116 -8.26 9.19 -2.84
N ASP A 117 -9.09 9.61 -3.78
CA ASP A 117 -10.27 10.45 -3.50
C ASP A 117 -11.24 9.74 -2.55
N ASP A 118 -11.53 8.45 -2.78
CA ASP A 118 -12.38 7.65 -1.89
C ASP A 118 -11.79 7.54 -0.47
N VAL A 119 -10.48 7.31 -0.35
CA VAL A 119 -9.79 7.26 0.95
C VAL A 119 -9.81 8.62 1.64
N ALA A 120 -9.54 9.71 0.90
CA ALA A 120 -9.57 11.06 1.43
C ALA A 120 -10.98 11.43 1.93
N ALA A 121 -12.03 10.98 1.25
CA ALA A 121 -13.42 11.20 1.66
C ALA A 121 -13.79 10.48 2.98
N THR A 122 -13.02 9.47 3.41
CA THR A 122 -13.19 8.84 4.73
C THR A 122 -12.49 9.59 5.86
N ALA A 123 -11.69 10.61 5.56
CA ALA A 123 -11.02 11.39 6.58
C ALA A 123 -12.07 12.14 7.42
N GLY A 124 -12.34 11.62 8.62
CA GLY A 124 -13.16 12.31 9.61
C GLY A 124 -12.45 13.56 10.14
N GLU A 125 -13.20 14.41 10.85
CA GLU A 125 -12.57 15.49 11.62
C GLU A 125 -11.52 14.93 12.58
N PRO A 126 -10.36 15.59 12.74
CA PRO A 126 -9.32 15.12 13.64
C PRO A 126 -9.92 14.93 15.03
N ALA A 127 -9.77 13.72 15.58
CA ALA A 127 -10.33 13.39 16.88
C ALA A 127 -9.87 14.44 17.91
N PRO A 128 -10.78 15.03 18.70
CA PRO A 128 -10.42 16.07 19.66
C PRO A 128 -9.38 15.54 20.64
N GLU A 129 -8.48 16.42 21.07
CA GLU A 129 -7.48 16.06 22.08
C GLU A 129 -8.16 15.43 23.29
N ARG A 130 -7.72 14.22 23.66
CA ARG A 130 -8.24 13.49 24.83
C ARG A 130 -8.31 14.41 26.04
N SER A 131 -9.47 14.43 26.69
CA SER A 131 -9.71 15.29 27.85
C SER A 131 -8.78 14.93 29.02
N LEU A 132 -8.53 15.90 29.92
CA LEU A 132 -7.75 15.65 31.14
C LEU A 132 -8.33 14.50 31.98
N ILE A 133 -9.64 14.27 31.92
CA ILE A 133 -10.34 13.20 32.64
C ILE A 133 -10.06 11.83 32.00
N GLU A 134 -9.98 11.73 30.67
CA GLU A 134 -9.54 10.50 29.98
C GLU A 134 -8.05 10.22 30.21
N ARG A 135 -7.23 11.28 30.33
CA ARG A 135 -5.82 11.18 30.75
C ARG A 135 -5.69 10.74 32.21
N ALA A 136 -6.65 11.10 33.08
CA ALA A 136 -6.64 10.77 34.51
C ALA A 136 -7.24 9.39 34.83
N ARG A 137 -8.33 8.97 34.16
CA ARG A 137 -8.90 7.60 34.26
C ARG A 137 -7.96 6.53 33.72
N ALA A 138 -6.95 6.95 32.97
CA ALA A 138 -5.85 6.14 32.48
C ALA A 138 -4.76 5.84 33.53
N VAL A 139 -5.16 5.59 34.78
CA VAL A 139 -4.23 5.25 35.85
C VAL A 139 -3.44 4.00 35.46
N ARG A 140 -2.11 4.14 35.34
CA ARG A 140 -1.19 3.02 35.12
C ARG A 140 -1.41 2.00 36.22
N ARG A 141 -1.67 0.75 35.84
CA ARG A 141 -1.58 -0.38 36.76
C ARG A 141 -0.11 -0.53 37.18
N PRO A 142 0.26 -0.34 38.47
CA PRO A 142 1.65 -0.36 38.93
C PRO A 142 2.40 -1.67 38.64
N TRP A 143 1.66 -2.76 38.43
CA TRP A 143 2.19 -4.10 38.19
C TRP A 143 2.46 -4.42 36.71
N VAL A 144 2.11 -3.55 35.76
CA VAL A 144 2.40 -3.77 34.33
C VAL A 144 3.77 -3.17 33.98
N ARG A 145 4.70 -4.01 33.51
CA ARG A 145 6.05 -3.58 33.12
C ARG A 145 5.99 -2.52 32.02
N SER A 146 6.84 -1.51 32.14
CA SER A 146 7.00 -0.45 31.14
C SER A 146 7.75 -1.02 29.94
N PHE A 147 7.17 -0.93 28.73
CA PHE A 147 7.77 -1.51 27.51
C PHE A 147 7.76 -0.50 26.36
N VAL A 148 8.68 -0.64 25.42
CA VAL A 148 8.59 0.01 24.11
C VAL A 148 8.86 -1.03 23.03
N ILE A 149 8.09 -0.98 21.95
CA ILE A 149 8.28 -1.85 20.79
C ILE A 149 9.02 -1.04 19.71
N VAL A 150 10.17 -1.56 19.27
CA VAL A 150 11.04 -1.01 18.23
C VAL A 150 11.31 -2.09 17.17
N GLY A 151 11.93 -1.73 16.04
CA GLY A 151 12.30 -2.70 15.00
C GLY A 151 11.50 -2.53 13.71
N MET A 152 11.06 -3.65 13.14
CA MET A 152 10.21 -3.70 11.94
C MET A 152 8.95 -2.86 12.14
N GLN A 153 8.93 -1.63 11.60
CA GLN A 153 7.91 -0.63 11.91
C GLN A 153 6.47 -1.14 11.67
N TRP A 154 6.23 -1.81 10.53
CA TRP A 154 4.93 -2.39 10.18
C TRP A 154 4.41 -3.36 11.25
N ARG A 155 5.28 -4.26 11.75
CA ARG A 155 4.94 -5.16 12.86
C ARG A 155 4.88 -4.44 14.20
N ALA A 156 5.84 -3.57 14.49
CA ALA A 156 5.95 -2.87 15.76
C ALA A 156 4.72 -1.99 16.06
N ASP A 157 4.19 -1.32 15.04
CA ASP A 157 3.01 -0.48 15.17
C ASP A 157 1.74 -1.32 15.40
N ALA A 158 1.59 -2.46 14.70
CA ALA A 158 0.48 -3.39 14.93
C ALA A 158 0.50 -3.99 16.35
N VAL A 159 1.66 -4.48 16.80
CA VAL A 159 1.83 -5.00 18.16
C VAL A 159 1.54 -3.92 19.20
N ARG A 160 2.00 -2.69 18.97
CA ARG A 160 1.72 -1.57 19.86
C ARG A 160 0.22 -1.26 19.92
N ALA A 161 -0.46 -1.21 18.77
CA ALA A 161 -1.89 -0.94 18.70
C ALA A 161 -2.71 -2.01 19.44
N GLU A 162 -2.37 -3.28 19.25
CA GLU A 162 -3.01 -4.40 19.95
C GLU A 162 -2.80 -4.34 21.46
N LEU A 163 -1.56 -4.14 21.91
CA LEU A 163 -1.25 -4.01 23.34
C LEU A 163 -2.03 -2.85 23.97
N VAL A 164 -2.12 -1.71 23.28
CA VAL A 164 -2.93 -0.57 23.71
C VAL A 164 -4.41 -0.91 23.79
N ALA A 165 -4.96 -1.63 22.80
CA ALA A 165 -6.35 -2.09 22.82
C ALA A 165 -6.65 -3.03 24.00
N HIS A 166 -5.67 -3.84 24.42
CA HIS A 166 -5.75 -4.70 25.61
C HIS A 166 -5.41 -3.98 26.93
N GLY A 167 -5.23 -2.65 26.90
CA GLY A 167 -4.98 -1.84 28.09
C GLY A 167 -3.51 -1.77 28.55
N HIS A 168 -2.58 -2.38 27.80
CA HIS A 168 -1.14 -2.23 28.02
C HIS A 168 -0.66 -0.92 27.41
N ARG A 169 0.06 -0.09 28.18
CA ARG A 169 0.56 1.20 27.68
C ARG A 169 2.08 1.20 27.50
N PRO A 170 2.58 1.58 26.31
CA PRO A 170 4.01 1.70 26.11
C PRO A 170 4.63 2.85 26.94
N GLY A 171 5.94 2.79 27.10
CA GLY A 171 6.78 3.76 27.82
C GLY A 171 6.82 3.52 29.33
N GLY A 172 7.35 4.51 30.06
CA GLY A 172 7.40 4.52 31.53
C GLY A 172 8.76 4.87 32.10
N ARG A 173 8.90 4.77 33.43
CA ARG A 173 10.18 5.00 34.11
C ARG A 173 11.07 3.78 33.88
N ARG A 174 12.00 3.88 32.92
CA ARG A 174 12.94 2.82 32.46
C ARG A 174 12.23 1.65 31.76
N PRO A 175 11.74 1.83 30.53
CA PRO A 175 11.09 0.75 29.79
C PRO A 175 12.11 -0.25 29.24
N THR A 176 11.69 -1.51 29.10
CA THR A 176 12.40 -2.49 28.26
C THR A 176 12.05 -2.25 26.80
N ALA A 177 13.05 -2.13 25.93
CA ALA A 177 12.89 -2.00 24.49
C ALA A 177 12.95 -3.37 23.82
N TYR A 178 11.82 -3.80 23.27
CA TYR A 178 11.70 -5.04 22.50
C TYR A 178 11.91 -4.71 21.02
N LEU A 179 13.04 -5.14 20.48
CA LEU A 179 13.39 -5.02 19.07
C LEU A 179 12.82 -6.22 18.32
N LEU A 180 11.71 -6.03 17.62
CA LEU A 180 11.13 -7.05 16.77
C LEU A 180 12.02 -7.26 15.54
N ALA A 181 12.44 -8.50 15.35
CA ALA A 181 13.25 -8.96 14.24
C ALA A 181 12.60 -10.20 13.57
N ASP A 182 13.16 -10.58 12.43
CA ASP A 182 12.78 -11.76 11.63
C ASP A 182 13.97 -12.05 10.67
N ASP A 183 13.81 -13.01 9.77
CA ASP A 183 14.77 -13.20 8.68
C ASP A 183 14.92 -11.90 7.87
N LEU A 184 16.14 -11.57 7.46
CA LEU A 184 16.41 -10.27 6.85
C LEU A 184 15.60 -10.01 5.57
N GLY A 185 15.21 -11.06 4.83
CA GLY A 185 14.32 -10.93 3.68
C GLY A 185 12.93 -10.42 4.07
N THR A 186 12.37 -10.96 5.14
CA THR A 186 11.10 -10.50 5.74
C THR A 186 11.22 -9.08 6.29
N VAL A 187 12.32 -8.76 6.98
CA VAL A 187 12.56 -7.40 7.50
C VAL A 187 12.58 -6.38 6.37
N LEU A 188 13.21 -6.69 5.23
CA LEU A 188 13.22 -5.83 4.04
C LEU A 188 11.83 -5.65 3.44
N ALA A 189 11.06 -6.74 3.32
CA ALA A 189 9.69 -6.70 2.82
C ALA A 189 8.82 -5.80 3.71
N GLN A 190 8.89 -5.99 5.04
CA GLN A 190 8.17 -5.16 6.02
C GLN A 190 8.61 -3.70 5.99
N ALA A 191 9.90 -3.42 5.78
CA ALA A 191 10.42 -2.07 5.65
C ALA A 191 9.88 -1.35 4.40
N TRP A 192 9.74 -2.07 3.29
CA TRP A 192 9.08 -1.54 2.09
C TRP A 192 7.58 -1.37 2.30
N THR A 193 6.89 -2.32 2.95
CA THR A 193 5.47 -2.17 3.31
C THR A 193 5.24 -0.93 4.15
N ALA A 194 5.95 -0.75 5.27
CA ALA A 194 5.85 0.45 6.10
C ALA A 194 6.10 1.73 5.29
N ARG A 195 7.11 1.72 4.42
CA ARG A 195 7.40 2.86 3.54
C ARG A 195 6.26 3.16 2.56
N SER A 196 5.58 2.14 2.03
CA SER A 196 4.45 2.30 1.10
C SER A 196 3.27 3.01 1.75
N PHE A 197 3.03 2.79 3.05
CA PHE A 197 2.03 3.53 3.83
C PHE A 197 2.52 4.93 4.26
N ASP A 198 3.80 5.06 4.61
CA ASP A 198 4.34 6.31 5.15
C ASP A 198 4.65 7.38 4.10
N GLN A 199 5.24 6.99 2.97
CA GLN A 199 5.90 7.87 2.00
C GLN A 199 5.52 7.58 0.56
N GLY A 200 5.17 6.33 0.24
CA GLY A 200 4.91 5.89 -1.14
C GLY A 200 6.15 5.93 -2.05
N GLY A 201 5.89 5.91 -3.36
CA GLY A 201 6.82 6.40 -4.39
C GLY A 201 7.78 5.39 -5.03
N VAL A 202 8.47 4.52 -4.28
CA VAL A 202 9.49 3.62 -4.88
C VAL A 202 9.00 2.20 -5.05
N THR A 203 9.12 1.65 -6.26
CA THR A 203 8.80 0.24 -6.53
C THR A 203 9.72 -0.69 -5.73
N TRP A 204 9.25 -1.91 -5.42
CA TRP A 204 10.05 -2.91 -4.72
C TRP A 204 11.39 -3.20 -5.42
N ARG A 205 11.38 -3.31 -6.75
CA ARG A 205 12.61 -3.49 -7.55
C ARG A 205 13.58 -2.32 -7.38
N HIS A 206 13.10 -1.09 -7.41
CA HIS A 206 13.94 0.10 -7.24
C HIS A 206 14.47 0.22 -5.81
N PHE A 207 13.64 -0.09 -4.82
CA PHE A 207 14.01 -0.13 -3.41
C PHE A 207 15.20 -1.09 -3.19
N LEU A 208 15.07 -2.35 -3.60
CA LEU A 208 16.15 -3.33 -3.47
C LEU A 208 17.40 -2.92 -4.24
N ARG A 209 17.27 -2.52 -5.51
CA ARG A 209 18.41 -2.13 -6.34
C ARG A 209 19.21 -0.99 -5.73
N SER A 210 18.53 -0.01 -5.12
CA SER A 210 19.20 1.18 -4.56
C SER A 210 20.04 0.81 -3.34
N PHE A 211 19.51 -0.01 -2.42
CA PHE A 211 20.21 -0.42 -1.21
C PHE A 211 21.27 -1.49 -1.47
N ALA A 212 20.96 -2.48 -2.29
CA ALA A 212 21.92 -3.50 -2.68
C ALA A 212 23.07 -2.91 -3.52
N GLY A 213 22.78 -1.96 -4.41
CA GLY A 213 23.81 -1.26 -5.20
C GLY A 213 24.71 -0.36 -4.35
N ALA A 214 24.19 0.19 -3.25
CA ALA A 214 24.97 0.99 -2.30
C ALA A 214 25.66 0.16 -1.20
N GLY A 215 25.38 -1.16 -1.12
CA GLY A 215 26.01 -2.07 -0.17
C GLY A 215 25.62 -1.84 1.29
N HIS A 216 24.40 -1.32 1.56
CA HIS A 216 23.92 -1.13 2.92
C HIS A 216 22.42 -1.37 3.06
N LEU A 217 21.95 -1.66 4.26
CA LEU A 217 20.53 -1.82 4.55
C LEU A 217 19.78 -0.47 4.56
N PRO A 218 18.48 -0.48 4.22
CA PRO A 218 17.61 0.65 4.51
C PRO A 218 17.56 0.91 6.02
N PRO A 219 17.46 2.17 6.48
CA PRO A 219 17.39 2.49 7.91
C PRO A 219 16.25 1.78 8.66
N ARG A 220 15.14 1.46 7.96
CA ARG A 220 13.99 0.70 8.49
C ARG A 220 14.18 -0.82 8.53
N ALA A 221 15.29 -1.34 8.02
CA ALA A 221 15.65 -2.77 8.07
C ALA A 221 17.00 -3.03 8.75
N ASP A 222 17.77 -1.98 9.07
CA ASP A 222 19.04 -2.08 9.78
C ASP A 222 18.80 -2.32 11.28
N LEU A 223 18.54 -3.58 11.62
CA LEU A 223 18.24 -4.02 12.99
C LEU A 223 19.38 -3.69 13.96
N ALA A 224 20.64 -3.82 13.51
CA ALA A 224 21.79 -3.53 14.36
C ALA A 224 21.88 -2.03 14.71
N ARG A 225 21.62 -1.15 13.74
CA ARG A 225 21.51 0.30 14.00
C ARG A 225 20.32 0.64 14.89
N MET A 226 19.19 -0.02 14.72
CA MET A 226 18.03 0.15 15.60
C MET A 226 18.34 -0.28 17.04
N ALA A 227 19.00 -1.43 17.22
CA ALA A 227 19.44 -1.93 18.51
C ALA A 227 20.39 -0.95 19.20
N ARG A 228 21.41 -0.44 18.48
CA ARG A 228 22.34 0.58 18.98
C ARG A 228 21.61 1.86 19.41
N SER A 229 20.66 2.32 18.59
CA SER A 229 19.87 3.52 18.89
C SER A 229 18.99 3.32 20.14
N ALA A 230 18.38 2.14 20.29
CA ALA A 230 17.61 1.79 21.47
C ALA A 230 18.50 1.65 22.71
N ALA A 231 19.67 1.02 22.58
CA ALA A 231 20.64 0.83 23.67
C ALA A 231 21.20 2.18 24.15
N HIS A 232 21.48 3.11 23.24
CA HIS A 232 21.87 4.47 23.58
C HIS A 232 20.78 5.19 24.40
N LYS A 233 19.50 4.99 24.06
CA LYS A 233 18.37 5.66 24.71
C LYS A 233 17.92 5.01 26.02
N TYR A 234 17.96 3.68 26.12
CA TYR A 234 17.36 2.92 27.23
C TYR A 234 18.38 2.11 28.05
N GLY A 235 19.62 1.99 27.58
CA GLY A 235 20.67 1.14 28.13
C GLY A 235 20.62 -0.28 27.53
N ALA A 236 21.79 -0.86 27.24
CA ALA A 236 21.91 -2.17 26.59
C ALA A 236 21.21 -3.31 27.35
N GLY A 237 21.28 -3.32 28.69
CA GLY A 237 20.59 -4.31 29.53
C GLY A 237 19.05 -4.21 29.50
N ASN A 238 18.50 -3.14 28.96
CA ASN A 238 17.06 -2.95 28.76
C ASN A 238 16.64 -3.15 27.29
N VAL A 239 17.53 -3.59 26.39
CA VAL A 239 17.17 -3.93 25.00
C VAL A 239 17.08 -5.44 24.89
N ARG A 240 15.95 -5.95 24.40
CA ARG A 240 15.73 -7.37 24.11
C ARG A 240 15.45 -7.54 22.62
N VAL A 241 16.22 -8.39 21.95
CA VAL A 241 15.97 -8.76 20.55
C VAL A 241 14.92 -9.87 20.53
N VAL A 242 13.86 -9.69 19.76
CA VAL A 242 12.73 -10.61 19.70
C VAL A 242 12.67 -11.25 18.33
N LEU A 243 12.91 -12.57 18.29
CA LEU A 243 12.76 -13.41 17.10
C LEU A 243 11.61 -14.42 17.26
N ASP A 244 11.23 -14.73 18.50
CA ASP A 244 10.05 -15.54 18.81
C ASP A 244 8.90 -14.68 19.41
N PRO A 245 7.78 -14.50 18.70
CA PRO A 245 6.63 -13.75 19.18
C PRO A 245 5.91 -14.40 20.36
N ALA A 246 5.97 -15.72 20.52
CA ALA A 246 5.35 -16.43 21.63
C ALA A 246 6.11 -16.13 22.93
N LEU A 247 7.45 -16.14 22.88
CA LEU A 247 8.27 -15.75 24.03
C LEU A 247 8.04 -14.28 24.43
N LEU A 248 7.80 -13.40 23.47
CA LEU A 248 7.42 -12.02 23.79
C LEU A 248 6.02 -11.95 24.43
N ALA A 249 5.07 -12.75 23.96
CA ALA A 249 3.72 -12.80 24.53
C ALA A 249 3.77 -13.24 26.00
N ASP A 250 4.50 -14.32 26.29
CA ASP A 250 4.74 -14.82 27.65
C ASP A 250 5.41 -13.75 28.53
N GLU A 251 6.41 -13.04 28.01
CA GLU A 251 7.11 -12.01 28.76
C GLU A 251 6.25 -10.78 29.07
N LEU A 252 5.35 -10.42 28.16
CA LEU A 252 4.40 -9.32 28.33
C LEU A 252 3.13 -9.73 29.10
N GLY A 253 2.96 -11.03 29.38
CA GLY A 253 1.79 -11.58 30.07
C GLY A 253 0.51 -11.49 29.24
N VAL A 254 0.62 -11.59 27.91
CA VAL A 254 -0.51 -11.61 26.97
C VAL A 254 -0.63 -12.97 26.32
N ARG A 255 -1.86 -13.36 25.93
CA ARG A 255 -2.12 -14.70 25.37
C ARG A 255 -1.38 -14.96 24.06
N ALA A 256 -1.30 -13.93 23.22
CA ALA A 256 -0.66 -13.95 21.92
C ALA A 256 -0.34 -12.52 21.51
N ILE A 257 0.57 -12.38 20.55
CA ILE A 257 0.86 -11.12 19.88
C ILE A 257 0.45 -11.30 18.43
N ALA A 258 -0.60 -10.62 18.01
CA ALA A 258 -1.04 -10.61 16.64
C ALA A 258 0.00 -9.92 15.74
N GLY A 259 0.14 -10.47 14.53
CA GLY A 259 0.90 -9.81 13.48
C GLY A 259 0.10 -8.66 12.85
N PRO A 260 0.75 -7.78 12.10
CA PRO A 260 0.04 -6.82 11.26
C PRO A 260 -0.83 -7.55 10.23
N PRO A 261 -1.84 -6.87 9.64
CA PRO A 261 -2.61 -7.45 8.55
C PRO A 261 -1.67 -7.93 7.43
N HIS A 262 -1.92 -9.15 6.96
CA HIS A 262 -1.12 -9.72 5.88
C HIS A 262 -1.52 -9.06 4.56
N LEU A 263 -0.57 -8.40 3.90
CA LEU A 263 -0.75 -7.80 2.58
C LEU A 263 0.26 -8.42 1.63
N GLY A 264 -0.25 -8.97 0.53
CA GLY A 264 0.59 -9.49 -0.55
C GLY A 264 1.28 -8.39 -1.35
N ALA A 265 2.24 -8.78 -2.19
CA ALA A 265 3.04 -7.85 -2.98
C ALA A 265 2.19 -6.91 -3.85
N HIS A 266 1.09 -7.42 -4.42
CA HIS A 266 0.21 -6.62 -5.28
C HIS A 266 -0.60 -5.59 -4.45
N ALA A 267 -1.06 -5.99 -3.27
CA ALA A 267 -1.78 -5.10 -2.37
C ALA A 267 -0.90 -3.97 -1.84
N VAL A 268 0.34 -4.28 -1.44
CA VAL A 268 1.30 -3.26 -0.97
C VAL A 268 1.68 -2.30 -2.11
N ASP A 269 1.81 -2.79 -3.34
CA ASP A 269 2.07 -1.92 -4.49
C ASP A 269 0.88 -1.03 -4.86
N LEU A 270 -0.35 -1.53 -4.71
CA LEU A 270 -1.56 -0.71 -4.85
C LEU A 270 -1.58 0.43 -3.82
N VAL A 271 -1.34 0.11 -2.54
CA VAL A 271 -1.25 1.12 -1.46
C VAL A 271 -0.18 2.16 -1.79
N ARG A 272 1.00 1.72 -2.25
CA ARG A 272 2.09 2.63 -2.68
C ARG A 272 1.64 3.59 -3.78
N ARG A 273 0.89 3.11 -4.76
CA ARG A 273 0.40 3.89 -5.90
C ARG A 273 -0.71 4.87 -5.49
N VAL A 274 -1.59 4.48 -4.56
CA VAL A 274 -2.62 5.35 -3.98
C VAL A 274 -2.03 6.42 -3.05
N GLY A 275 -0.98 6.08 -2.29
CA GLY A 275 -0.36 6.99 -1.34
C GLY A 275 0.29 8.24 -1.95
N GLU A 276 0.64 8.21 -3.25
CA GLU A 276 1.18 9.35 -3.99
C GLU A 276 0.12 10.45 -4.23
N PRO A 277 -0.99 10.21 -4.94
CA PRO A 277 -2.06 11.20 -5.08
C PRO A 277 -2.72 11.54 -3.74
N LEU A 278 -2.89 10.59 -2.82
CA LEU A 278 -3.45 10.85 -1.50
C LEU A 278 -2.63 11.90 -0.71
N GLY A 279 -1.30 11.91 -0.88
CA GLY A 279 -0.43 12.90 -0.24
C GLY A 279 -0.70 14.36 -0.66
N LEU A 280 -1.49 14.59 -1.70
CA LEU A 280 -1.95 15.92 -2.12
C LEU A 280 -3.30 16.30 -1.50
N LEU A 281 -4.05 15.33 -0.97
CA LEU A 281 -5.42 15.49 -0.49
C LEU A 281 -5.50 15.57 1.04
N VAL A 282 -4.52 15.01 1.75
CA VAL A 282 -4.53 14.92 3.22
C VAL A 282 -3.19 15.34 3.83
N ALA A 283 -3.20 15.68 5.12
CA ALA A 283 -2.00 15.99 5.86
C ALA A 283 -1.05 14.77 5.95
N ASN A 284 0.27 15.04 5.91
CA ASN A 284 1.30 14.01 5.86
C ASN A 284 1.27 13.04 7.05
N ASP A 285 0.87 13.52 8.22
CA ASP A 285 0.76 12.75 9.46
C ASP A 285 -0.53 11.92 9.53
N ALA A 286 -1.61 12.37 8.88
CA ALA A 286 -2.87 11.62 8.79
C ALA A 286 -2.81 10.46 7.78
N ARG A 287 -2.00 10.60 6.72
CA ARG A 287 -1.95 9.63 5.59
C ARG A 287 -1.75 8.16 6.02
N PRO A 288 -0.76 7.80 6.86
CA PRO A 288 -0.52 6.39 7.16
C PRO A 288 -1.69 5.74 7.91
N GLY A 289 -2.32 6.49 8.83
CA GLY A 289 -3.51 6.05 9.54
C GLY A 289 -4.69 5.82 8.61
N LEU A 290 -4.99 6.79 7.73
CA LEU A 290 -6.06 6.67 6.74
C LEU A 290 -5.87 5.46 5.81
N LEU A 291 -4.66 5.27 5.29
CA LEU A 291 -4.34 4.12 4.43
C LEU A 291 -4.51 2.79 5.17
N LEU A 292 -4.11 2.72 6.44
CA LEU A 292 -4.23 1.51 7.26
C LEU A 292 -5.70 1.19 7.56
N ASP A 293 -6.46 2.18 8.02
CA ASP A 293 -7.86 2.05 8.44
C ASP A 293 -8.80 1.78 7.26
N THR A 294 -8.39 2.14 6.04
CA THR A 294 -9.13 1.87 4.80
C THR A 294 -8.57 0.70 4.01
N LEU A 295 -7.48 0.92 3.25
CA LEU A 295 -6.90 -0.06 2.35
C LEU A 295 -6.23 -1.22 3.09
N GLY A 296 -5.60 -0.96 4.23
CA GLY A 296 -5.01 -2.00 5.06
C GLY A 296 -6.04 -3.04 5.50
N VAL A 297 -7.22 -2.59 5.91
CA VAL A 297 -8.35 -3.46 6.28
C VAL A 297 -8.93 -4.17 5.05
N ARG A 298 -9.24 -3.42 3.98
CA ARG A 298 -9.91 -3.99 2.79
C ARG A 298 -9.06 -4.96 1.99
N LEU A 299 -7.74 -4.78 1.99
CA LEU A 299 -6.80 -5.64 1.26
C LEU A 299 -6.19 -6.73 2.16
N ALA A 300 -6.58 -6.83 3.44
CA ALA A 300 -6.08 -7.85 4.34
C ALA A 300 -6.33 -9.25 3.78
N GLY A 301 -5.27 -10.05 3.69
CA GLY A 301 -5.28 -11.39 3.10
C GLY A 301 -5.29 -11.42 1.57
N GLN A 302 -5.16 -10.28 0.90
CA GLN A 302 -5.21 -10.18 -0.57
C GLN A 302 -3.85 -9.82 -1.19
N GLY A 303 -3.79 -9.90 -2.51
CA GLY A 303 -2.63 -9.46 -3.30
C GLY A 303 -1.47 -10.45 -3.38
N GLY A 304 -1.76 -11.74 -3.13
CA GLY A 304 -0.81 -12.83 -3.27
C GLY A 304 0.19 -12.94 -2.10
N PRO A 305 1.33 -13.63 -2.30
CA PRO A 305 2.37 -13.73 -1.29
C PRO A 305 3.08 -12.39 -1.04
N ALA A 306 3.73 -12.26 0.11
CA ALA A 306 4.57 -11.09 0.43
C ALA A 306 5.73 -10.95 -0.57
N PRO A 307 6.18 -9.72 -0.87
CA PRO A 307 7.30 -9.52 -1.79
C PRO A 307 8.57 -10.13 -1.23
N THR A 308 9.38 -10.76 -2.09
CA THR A 308 10.64 -11.38 -1.68
C THR A 308 11.82 -10.80 -2.45
N VAL A 309 13.00 -10.91 -1.86
CA VAL A 309 14.25 -10.54 -2.52
C VAL A 309 14.50 -11.50 -3.67
N THR A 310 14.85 -10.97 -4.85
CA THR A 310 15.13 -11.80 -6.02
C THR A 310 16.48 -12.51 -5.87
N PRO A 311 16.67 -13.71 -6.48
CA PRO A 311 17.94 -14.46 -6.36
C PRO A 311 19.18 -13.68 -6.81
N ARG A 312 19.02 -12.71 -7.71
CA ARG A 312 20.06 -11.76 -8.11
C ARG A 312 20.75 -11.09 -6.92
N TRP A 313 20.02 -10.86 -5.82
CA TRP A 313 20.52 -10.18 -4.62
C TRP A 313 20.74 -11.14 -3.44
N ALA A 314 20.73 -12.45 -3.67
CA ALA A 314 20.90 -13.46 -2.62
C ALA A 314 22.22 -13.29 -1.86
N GLY A 315 23.33 -13.10 -2.57
CA GLY A 315 24.65 -12.92 -1.95
C GLY A 315 24.71 -11.69 -1.05
N TRP A 316 24.16 -10.55 -1.51
CA TRP A 316 24.04 -9.34 -0.70
C TRP A 316 23.19 -9.59 0.54
N LEU A 317 22.02 -10.20 0.38
CA LEU A 317 21.12 -10.50 1.49
C LEU A 317 21.78 -11.39 2.56
N SER A 318 22.48 -12.45 2.14
CA SER A 318 23.21 -13.33 3.05
C SER A 318 24.32 -12.59 3.79
N SER A 319 25.14 -11.79 3.09
CA SER A 319 26.21 -11.02 3.72
C SER A 319 25.70 -9.97 4.72
N GLU A 320 24.61 -9.27 4.40
CA GLU A 320 23.98 -8.33 5.34
C GLU A 320 23.37 -9.03 6.55
N ALA A 321 22.77 -10.21 6.37
CA ALA A 321 22.17 -10.98 7.45
C ALA A 321 23.22 -11.53 8.41
N GLU A 322 24.31 -12.10 7.88
CA GLU A 322 25.45 -12.57 8.67
C GLU A 322 26.08 -11.42 9.46
N ARG A 323 26.27 -10.26 8.82
CA ARG A 323 26.79 -9.07 9.50
C ARG A 323 25.87 -8.60 10.62
N THR A 324 24.56 -8.50 10.34
CA THR A 324 23.55 -8.09 11.33
C THR A 324 23.53 -9.05 12.52
N ARG A 325 23.54 -10.36 12.26
CA ARG A 325 23.63 -11.40 13.29
C ARG A 325 24.89 -11.25 14.13
N HIS A 326 26.04 -11.08 13.48
CA HIS A 326 27.33 -10.90 14.17
C HIS A 326 27.34 -9.64 15.04
N GLU A 327 26.87 -8.50 14.53
CA GLU A 327 26.79 -7.25 15.28
C GLU A 327 25.87 -7.34 16.49
N ILE A 328 24.71 -7.98 16.36
CA ILE A 328 23.78 -8.20 17.47
C ILE A 328 24.38 -9.14 18.53
N ALA A 329 25.01 -10.23 18.10
CA ALA A 329 25.66 -11.19 19.00
C ALA A 329 26.83 -10.55 19.77
N ALA A 330 27.69 -9.80 19.06
CA ALA A 330 28.85 -9.13 19.67
C ALA A 330 28.43 -8.05 20.69
N ALA A 331 27.28 -7.42 20.50
CA ALA A 331 26.74 -6.43 21.45
C ALA A 331 26.14 -7.05 22.72
N GLY A 332 25.91 -8.37 22.76
CA GLY A 332 25.47 -9.09 23.96
C GLY A 332 24.05 -8.74 24.42
N TYR A 333 23.17 -8.28 23.53
CA TYR A 333 21.76 -8.04 23.88
C TYR A 333 21.07 -9.37 24.23
N PRO A 334 20.24 -9.41 25.29
CA PRO A 334 19.35 -10.55 25.53
C PRO A 334 18.46 -10.84 24.31
N VAL A 335 18.28 -12.12 23.99
CA VAL A 335 17.51 -12.58 22.83
C VAL A 335 16.35 -13.45 23.29
N LEU A 336 15.16 -13.19 22.76
CA LEU A 336 13.98 -14.05 22.86
C LEU A 336 13.86 -14.82 21.55
N GLY A 337 14.31 -16.07 21.56
CA GLY A 337 14.38 -16.94 20.37
C GLY A 337 15.83 -17.25 19.99
N ASP A 338 16.04 -17.58 18.71
CA ASP A 338 17.34 -17.98 18.17
C ASP A 338 17.84 -16.94 17.17
N LEU A 339 19.06 -16.43 17.36
CA LEU A 339 19.70 -15.45 16.47
C LEU A 339 19.91 -15.97 15.04
N ASP A 340 19.98 -17.29 14.84
CA ASP A 340 20.11 -17.87 13.50
C ASP A 340 18.87 -17.62 12.64
N GLN A 341 17.73 -17.26 13.25
CA GLN A 341 16.52 -16.85 12.51
C GLN A 341 16.70 -15.53 11.74
N LEU A 342 17.74 -14.74 12.04
CA LEU A 342 18.08 -13.56 11.24
C LEU A 342 18.59 -13.92 9.83
N LEU A 343 19.11 -15.14 9.67
CA LEU A 343 19.65 -15.61 8.40
C LEU A 343 18.52 -15.79 7.38
N PRO A 344 18.77 -15.50 6.09
CA PRO A 344 17.71 -15.51 5.10
C PRO A 344 17.17 -16.92 4.90
N ARG A 345 15.85 -17.03 4.79
CA ARG A 345 15.21 -18.27 4.33
C ARG A 345 15.59 -18.55 2.87
N PRO A 346 15.58 -19.83 2.42
CA PRO A 346 15.84 -20.17 1.03
C PRO A 346 14.96 -19.36 0.07
N LEU A 347 15.59 -18.67 -0.87
CA LEU A 347 14.89 -17.90 -1.88
C LEU A 347 14.36 -18.83 -2.98
N GLY A 348 13.14 -18.56 -3.46
CA GLY A 348 12.59 -19.22 -4.66
C GLY A 348 13.28 -18.75 -5.95
N THR A 349 13.00 -19.42 -7.07
CA THR A 349 13.67 -19.19 -8.37
C THR A 349 13.43 -17.81 -8.97
N ASP A 350 12.24 -17.24 -8.81
CA ASP A 350 11.83 -16.02 -9.54
C ASP A 350 11.65 -14.79 -8.64
N GLY A 351 11.61 -15.01 -7.32
CA GLY A 351 11.18 -13.99 -6.35
C GLY A 351 9.71 -13.57 -6.52
N VAL A 352 9.15 -12.94 -5.50
CA VAL A 352 7.77 -12.43 -5.53
C VAL A 352 7.84 -10.92 -5.73
N LEU A 353 7.24 -10.46 -6.83
CA LEU A 353 7.25 -9.06 -7.25
C LEU A 353 5.82 -8.60 -7.51
N PRO A 354 5.51 -7.31 -7.30
CA PRO A 354 4.25 -6.75 -7.78
C PRO A 354 4.12 -6.92 -9.31
N VAL A 355 2.95 -7.35 -9.77
CA VAL A 355 2.59 -7.53 -11.19
C VAL A 355 1.44 -6.59 -11.50
N ASP A 356 1.62 -5.69 -12.46
CA ASP A 356 0.66 -4.59 -12.68
C ASP A 356 -0.76 -5.09 -13.02
N ALA A 357 -0.89 -6.21 -13.74
CA ALA A 357 -2.20 -6.83 -14.03
C ALA A 357 -2.96 -7.23 -12.75
N GLU A 358 -2.26 -7.85 -11.79
CA GLU A 358 -2.83 -8.27 -10.51
C GLU A 358 -3.14 -7.06 -9.62
N VAL A 359 -2.29 -6.04 -9.65
CA VAL A 359 -2.51 -4.76 -8.95
C VAL A 359 -3.74 -4.05 -9.52
N LEU A 360 -3.90 -4.04 -10.85
CA LEU A 360 -5.07 -3.49 -11.53
C LEU A 360 -6.33 -4.28 -11.18
N SER A 361 -6.26 -5.60 -11.13
CA SER A 361 -7.40 -6.44 -10.70
C SER A 361 -7.90 -6.06 -9.30
N LEU A 362 -6.99 -5.87 -8.33
CA LEU A 362 -7.36 -5.36 -7.00
C LEU A 362 -7.98 -3.96 -7.06
N ALA A 363 -7.41 -3.06 -7.86
CA ALA A 363 -7.94 -1.71 -8.03
C ALA A 363 -9.36 -1.70 -8.63
N LEU A 364 -9.62 -2.54 -9.64
CA LEU A 364 -10.95 -2.71 -10.22
C LEU A 364 -11.95 -3.23 -9.18
N GLY A 365 -11.54 -4.19 -8.34
CA GLY A 365 -12.36 -4.67 -7.22
C GLY A 365 -12.75 -3.56 -6.24
N LEU A 366 -11.80 -2.67 -5.89
CA LEU A 366 -12.05 -1.50 -5.06
C LEU A 366 -12.97 -0.48 -5.75
N LEU A 367 -12.82 -0.23 -7.05
CA LEU A 367 -13.71 0.68 -7.79
C LEU A 367 -15.15 0.14 -7.93
N LEU A 368 -15.32 -1.20 -8.02
CA LEU A 368 -16.66 -1.82 -7.99
C LEU A 368 -17.34 -1.76 -6.63
N THR A 369 -16.56 -1.67 -5.57
CA THR A 369 -17.06 -1.58 -4.20
C THR A 369 -16.30 -0.44 -3.50
N PRO A 370 -16.62 0.83 -3.80
CA PRO A 370 -15.84 1.99 -3.36
C PRO A 370 -15.63 2.07 -1.84
N VAL A 371 -14.61 2.80 -1.40
CA VAL A 371 -14.29 2.92 0.04
C VAL A 371 -15.41 3.64 0.79
N THR A 372 -15.92 4.71 0.20
CA THR A 372 -17.13 5.42 0.60
C THR A 372 -18.32 4.95 -0.25
N ALA A 373 -19.49 4.71 0.35
CA ALA A 373 -20.71 4.53 -0.44
C ALA A 373 -20.93 5.79 -1.30
N PRO A 374 -21.35 5.68 -2.59
CA PRO A 374 -21.69 6.85 -3.36
C PRO A 374 -22.82 7.60 -2.64
N VAL A 375 -22.62 8.90 -2.40
CA VAL A 375 -23.68 9.78 -1.92
C VAL A 375 -24.83 9.67 -2.93
N GLN A 376 -25.99 9.19 -2.48
CA GLN A 376 -27.20 9.29 -3.29
C GLN A 376 -27.50 10.78 -3.41
N GLU A 377 -27.35 11.33 -4.61
CA GLU A 377 -28.00 12.62 -4.91
C GLU A 377 -29.51 12.37 -4.78
N GLU A 378 -30.13 12.98 -3.77
CA GLU A 378 -31.58 13.12 -3.71
C GLU A 378 -32.05 13.85 -4.97
N GLY A 379 -33.04 13.27 -5.65
CA GLY A 379 -33.41 13.59 -7.02
C GLY A 379 -34.17 14.89 -7.27
#